data_AF-A0A3D0NK12-F1
#
_entry.id   AF-A0A3D0NK12-F1
#
_cell.length_a   1.000
_cell.length_b   1.000
_cell.length_c   1.000
_cell.angle_alpha   90.00
_cell.angle_beta   90.00
_cell.angle_gamma   90.00
#
_symmetry.space_group_name_H-M   'P 1'
#
loop_
_entity.id
_entity.type
_entity.pdbx_description
1 polymer ?
#
loop_
_entity_poly.entity_id
_entity_poly.type
_entity_poly.pdbx_seq_one_letter_code
_entity_poly.pdbx_strand_id
1 'polypeptide(L)'
;LIDYAGLAKDSINDLSDGLSLADVINGEDTRRTKPIGFRHTGRAAWLDNNYKLVTLKVESREYQLFDLAADPQEKQDILTERPDVANRMIAEFEAWNASVERSRTGADYPSGKVDPFPRPQQTNWLALPEYQKFFDEWKDRPDFKPYIDRELKSQGKK
;
A
#
# COMPACT_ATOMS: atom_id res chain seq x y z
N LEU A 1 -10.72 -0.96 -8.56
CA LEU A 1 -11.80 -0.03 -8.16
C LEU A 1 -11.99 1.07 -9.19
N ILE A 2 -10.94 1.81 -9.57
CA ILE A 2 -11.00 2.83 -10.65
C ILE A 2 -11.72 2.30 -11.90
N ASP A 3 -11.28 1.16 -12.45
CA ASP A 3 -11.88 0.57 -13.65
C ASP A 3 -13.37 0.23 -13.48
N TYR A 4 -13.75 -0.40 -12.36
CA TYR A 4 -15.15 -0.76 -12.08
C TYR A 4 -16.04 0.45 -11.80
N ALA A 5 -15.47 1.53 -11.25
CA ALA A 5 -16.18 2.77 -10.99
C ALA A 5 -16.32 3.64 -12.25
N GLY A 6 -15.73 3.24 -13.39
CA GLY A 6 -15.74 4.03 -14.62
C GLY A 6 -14.99 5.35 -14.50
N LEU A 7 -14.03 5.44 -13.57
CA LEU A 7 -13.24 6.65 -13.35
C LEU A 7 -12.08 6.74 -14.34
N ALA A 8 -11.59 7.96 -14.56
CA ALA A 8 -10.41 8.18 -15.38
C ALA A 8 -9.15 7.60 -14.71
N LYS A 9 -8.15 7.21 -15.50
CA LYS A 9 -6.94 6.54 -14.98
C LYS A 9 -6.09 7.43 -14.07
N ASP A 10 -6.17 8.75 -14.25
CA ASP A 10 -5.55 9.77 -13.42
C ASP A 10 -6.32 10.06 -12.10
N SER A 11 -7.42 9.34 -11.85
CA SER A 11 -8.16 9.41 -10.59
C SER A 11 -7.47 8.64 -9.44
N ILE A 12 -6.33 8.01 -9.69
CA ILE A 12 -5.44 7.42 -8.68
C ILE A 12 -4.07 8.08 -8.78
N ASN A 13 -3.34 8.14 -7.67
CA ASN A 13 -1.95 8.61 -7.66
C ASN A 13 -1.10 7.77 -8.65
N ASP A 14 -0.34 8.46 -9.51
CA ASP A 14 0.61 7.85 -10.44
C ASP A 14 1.61 6.92 -9.72
N LEU A 15 1.94 7.26 -8.47
CA LEU A 15 2.72 6.42 -7.58
C LEU A 15 1.85 5.35 -6.93
N SER A 16 1.51 4.32 -7.71
CA SER A 16 0.80 3.13 -7.24
C SER A 16 1.50 1.84 -7.67
N ASP A 17 1.68 0.93 -6.72
CA ASP A 17 2.21 -0.42 -6.97
C ASP A 17 1.12 -1.38 -7.49
N GLY A 18 -0.15 -0.99 -7.38
CA GLY A 18 -1.29 -1.82 -7.74
C GLY A 18 -1.41 -2.08 -9.24
N LEU A 19 -1.95 -3.26 -9.57
CA LEU A 19 -2.48 -3.55 -10.91
C LEU A 19 -3.98 -3.78 -10.77
N SER A 20 -4.73 -3.44 -11.82
CA SER A 20 -6.15 -3.74 -11.84
C SER A 20 -6.39 -5.25 -11.78
N LEU A 21 -7.50 -5.62 -11.14
CA LEU A 21 -8.03 -6.98 -11.12
C LEU A 21 -9.24 -7.13 -12.03
N ALA A 22 -9.58 -6.12 -12.84
CA ALA A 22 -10.74 -6.15 -13.72
C ALA A 22 -10.73 -7.38 -14.62
N ASP A 23 -9.61 -7.62 -15.32
CA ASP A 23 -9.42 -8.74 -16.23
C ASP A 23 -9.63 -10.10 -15.51
N VAL A 24 -8.99 -10.29 -14.36
CA VAL A 24 -9.12 -11.52 -13.55
C VAL A 24 -10.56 -11.74 -13.06
N ILE A 25 -11.22 -10.69 -12.58
CA ILE A 25 -12.61 -10.80 -12.11
C ILE A 25 -13.58 -11.08 -13.28
N ASN A 26 -13.26 -10.56 -14.47
CA ASN A 26 -14.03 -10.81 -15.69
C ASN A 26 -13.70 -12.16 -16.35
N GLY A 27 -12.86 -12.99 -15.72
CA GLY A 27 -12.59 -14.36 -16.14
C GLY A 27 -11.39 -14.51 -17.08
N GLU A 28 -10.57 -13.47 -17.25
CA GLU A 28 -9.33 -13.57 -18.01
C GLU A 28 -8.20 -14.17 -17.15
N ASP A 29 -7.52 -15.19 -17.67
CA ASP A 29 -6.33 -15.75 -17.04
C ASP A 29 -5.10 -14.92 -17.43
N THR A 30 -4.75 -13.98 -16.56
CA THR A 30 -3.64 -13.06 -16.80
C THR A 30 -2.52 -13.30 -15.79
N ARG A 31 -1.29 -13.47 -16.31
CA ARG A 31 -0.09 -13.36 -15.48
C ARG A 31 0.14 -11.90 -15.09
N ARG A 32 0.65 -11.69 -13.88
CA ARG A 32 1.01 -10.34 -13.45
C ARG A 32 2.24 -9.86 -14.21
N THR A 33 2.18 -8.63 -14.70
CA THR A 33 3.28 -7.95 -15.39
C THR A 33 4.26 -7.30 -14.42
N LYS A 34 3.87 -7.09 -13.16
CA LYS A 34 4.71 -6.55 -12.08
C LYS A 34 4.67 -7.46 -10.85
N PRO A 35 5.82 -7.66 -10.18
CA PRO A 35 5.87 -8.38 -8.90
C PRO A 35 5.12 -7.66 -7.78
N ILE A 36 4.95 -8.34 -6.64
CA ILE A 36 4.33 -7.81 -5.42
C ILE A 36 5.36 -7.82 -4.30
N GLY A 37 5.61 -6.66 -3.71
CA GLY A 37 6.49 -6.52 -2.55
C GLY A 37 5.73 -6.45 -1.23
N PHE A 38 6.31 -7.05 -0.19
CA PHE A 38 5.84 -6.98 1.19
C PHE A 38 7.00 -6.57 2.11
N ARG A 39 6.75 -5.65 3.04
CA ARG A 39 7.70 -5.26 4.11
C ARG A 39 6.98 -5.27 5.46
N HIS A 40 7.57 -5.93 6.44
CA HIS A 40 7.03 -5.96 7.80
C HIS A 40 8.16 -6.16 8.82
N THR A 41 8.29 -5.25 9.78
CA THR A 41 9.23 -5.35 10.92
C THR A 41 10.66 -5.78 10.51
N GLY A 42 11.24 -5.13 9.50
CA GLY A 42 12.59 -5.43 9.00
C GLY A 42 12.71 -6.69 8.12
N ARG A 43 11.61 -7.41 7.89
CA ARG A 43 11.50 -8.55 6.96
C ARG A 43 10.86 -8.09 5.66
N ALA A 44 11.15 -8.81 4.58
CA ALA A 44 10.49 -8.56 3.31
C ALA A 44 10.28 -9.82 2.47
N ALA A 45 9.33 -9.73 1.54
CA ALA A 45 9.13 -10.72 0.51
C ALA A 45 8.89 -10.02 -0.84
N TRP A 46 9.39 -10.63 -1.91
CA TRP A 46 9.19 -10.19 -3.30
C TRP A 46 8.63 -11.35 -4.10
N LEU A 47 7.39 -11.21 -4.55
CA LEU A 47 6.64 -12.26 -5.24
C LEU A 47 6.50 -11.92 -6.71
N ASP A 48 7.16 -12.68 -7.57
CA ASP A 48 7.00 -12.61 -9.02
C ASP A 48 6.35 -13.89 -9.54
N ASN A 49 5.03 -13.86 -9.65
CA ASN A 49 4.20 -14.99 -10.04
C ASN A 49 4.50 -16.23 -9.18
N ASN A 50 5.22 -17.23 -9.71
CA ASN A 50 5.52 -18.46 -8.99
C ASN A 50 6.74 -18.33 -8.09
N TYR A 51 7.63 -17.38 -8.35
CA TYR A 51 8.85 -17.24 -7.58
C TYR A 51 8.65 -16.27 -6.42
N LYS A 52 9.13 -16.64 -5.24
CA LYS A 52 9.12 -15.80 -4.06
C LYS A 52 10.51 -15.69 -3.46
N LEU A 53 11.02 -14.47 -3.41
CA LEU A 53 12.23 -14.12 -2.67
C LEU A 53 11.83 -13.66 -1.26
N VAL A 54 12.52 -14.15 -0.24
CA VAL A 54 12.28 -13.80 1.16
C VAL A 54 13.57 -13.35 1.82
N THR A 55 13.48 -12.34 2.68
CA THR A 55 14.55 -11.99 3.62
C THR A 55 13.99 -11.77 5.02
N LEU A 56 14.64 -12.38 6.01
CA LEU A 56 14.28 -12.22 7.43
C LEU A 56 14.89 -10.96 8.05
N LYS A 57 15.82 -10.31 7.35
CA LYS A 57 16.46 -9.07 7.75
C LYS A 57 16.97 -8.35 6.52
N VAL A 58 16.22 -7.34 6.06
CA VAL A 58 16.56 -6.57 4.86
C VAL A 58 17.99 -6.03 4.91
N GLU A 59 18.48 -5.64 6.09
CA GLU A 59 19.83 -5.10 6.27
C GLU A 59 20.94 -6.16 6.14
N SER A 60 20.66 -7.46 6.35
CA SER A 60 21.69 -8.50 6.18
C SER A 60 21.93 -8.86 4.73
N ARG A 61 20.98 -8.55 3.83
CA ARG A 61 21.00 -8.97 2.41
C ARG A 61 21.13 -10.48 2.24
N GLU A 62 20.64 -11.22 3.22
CA GLU A 62 20.51 -12.67 3.14
C GLU A 62 19.12 -12.98 2.58
N TYR A 63 19.11 -13.78 1.52
CA TYR A 63 17.91 -14.08 0.74
C TYR A 63 17.68 -15.58 0.67
N GLN A 64 16.42 -15.95 0.55
CA GLN A 64 15.96 -17.29 0.20
C GLN A 64 15.04 -17.18 -1.01
N LEU A 65 15.09 -18.17 -1.90
CA LEU A 65 14.24 -18.19 -3.11
C LEU A 65 13.45 -19.49 -3.14
N PHE A 66 12.15 -19.37 -3.41
CA PHE A 66 11.24 -20.51 -3.50
C PHE A 66 10.46 -20.47 -4.82
N ASP A 67 10.22 -21.65 -5.42
CA ASP A 67 9.27 -21.83 -6.52
C ASP A 67 7.95 -22.35 -5.94
N LEU A 68 6.98 -21.47 -5.74
CA LEU A 68 5.69 -21.79 -5.11
C LEU A 68 4.82 -22.74 -5.94
N ALA A 69 5.09 -22.90 -7.24
CA ALA A 69 4.35 -23.87 -8.05
C ALA A 69 4.82 -25.31 -7.77
N ALA A 70 6.12 -25.49 -7.56
CA ALA A 70 6.71 -26.79 -7.22
C ALA A 70 6.72 -27.07 -5.70
N ASP A 71 6.86 -26.01 -4.89
CA ASP A 71 6.98 -26.06 -3.45
C ASP A 71 6.10 -24.99 -2.75
N PRO A 72 4.77 -25.22 -2.67
CA PRO A 72 3.86 -24.30 -2.00
C PRO A 72 4.11 -24.13 -0.49
N GLN A 73 4.94 -24.99 0.12
CA GLN A 73 5.24 -25.00 1.55
C GLN A 73 6.58 -24.35 1.89
N GLU A 74 7.32 -23.83 0.89
CA GLU A 74 8.57 -23.09 1.07
C GLU A 74 9.63 -23.90 1.85
N LYS A 75 9.74 -25.19 1.51
CA LYS A 75 10.66 -26.15 2.13
C LYS A 75 12.04 -26.19 1.47
N GLN A 76 12.12 -25.95 0.17
CA GLN A 76 13.36 -26.03 -0.60
C GLN A 76 13.79 -24.64 -1.06
N ASP A 77 14.89 -24.16 -0.47
CA ASP A 77 15.55 -22.94 -0.92
C ASP A 77 16.35 -23.22 -2.19
N ILE A 78 15.93 -22.63 -3.30
CA ILE A 78 16.53 -22.78 -4.64
C ILE A 78 17.43 -21.60 -5.02
N LEU A 79 17.82 -20.74 -4.07
CA LEU A 79 18.64 -19.54 -4.33
C LEU A 79 19.93 -19.86 -5.11
N THR A 80 20.65 -20.90 -4.70
CA THR A 80 21.92 -21.31 -5.33
C THR A 80 21.69 -22.18 -6.57
N GLU A 81 20.56 -22.88 -6.65
CA GLU A 81 20.19 -23.74 -7.76
C GLU A 81 19.73 -22.94 -8.99
N ARG A 82 19.17 -21.74 -8.78
CA ARG A 82 18.62 -20.85 -9.82
C ARG A 82 19.21 -19.44 -9.72
N PRO A 83 20.54 -19.29 -9.96
CA PRO A 83 21.23 -18.01 -9.78
C PRO A 83 20.76 -16.92 -10.74
N ASP A 84 20.26 -17.30 -11.92
CA ASP A 84 19.66 -16.39 -12.90
C ASP A 84 18.40 -15.70 -12.34
N VAL A 85 17.48 -16.49 -11.77
CA VAL A 85 16.25 -15.99 -11.15
C VAL A 85 16.57 -15.22 -9.88
N ALA A 86 17.47 -15.75 -9.03
CA ALA A 86 17.87 -15.11 -7.78
C ALA A 86 18.44 -13.72 -8.02
N ASN A 87 19.43 -13.58 -8.92
CA ASN A 87 20.07 -12.30 -9.19
C ASN A 87 19.08 -11.26 -9.73
N ARG A 88 18.19 -11.67 -10.64
CA ARG A 88 17.15 -10.78 -11.17
C ARG A 88 16.21 -10.31 -10.05
N MET A 89 15.66 -11.25 -9.27
CA MET A 89 14.69 -10.92 -8.23
C MET A 89 15.30 -10.10 -7.08
N ILE A 90 16.56 -10.34 -6.72
CA ILE A 90 17.27 -9.52 -5.74
C ILE A 90 17.42 -8.09 -6.25
N ALA A 91 17.83 -7.90 -7.52
CA ALA A 91 17.98 -6.57 -8.09
C ALA A 91 16.64 -5.81 -8.16
N GLU A 92 15.57 -6.48 -8.58
CA GLU A 92 14.21 -5.92 -8.59
C GLU A 92 13.73 -5.56 -7.18
N PHE A 93 13.93 -6.46 -6.22
CA PHE A 93 13.57 -6.25 -4.82
C PHE A 93 14.30 -5.03 -4.22
N GLU A 94 15.62 -4.93 -4.42
CA GLU A 94 16.42 -3.82 -3.89
C GLU A 94 15.98 -2.47 -4.51
N ALA A 95 15.68 -2.46 -5.81
CA ALA A 95 15.16 -1.28 -6.50
C ALA A 95 13.80 -0.83 -5.94
N TRP A 96 12.88 -1.78 -5.73
CA TRP A 96 11.58 -1.51 -5.11
C TRP A 96 11.71 -1.11 -3.63
N ASN A 97 12.58 -1.77 -2.87
CA ASN A 97 12.79 -1.44 -1.46
C ASN A 97 13.29 0.00 -1.30
N ALA A 98 14.18 0.44 -2.20
CA ALA A 98 14.62 1.83 -2.27
C ALA A 98 13.50 2.79 -2.66
N SER A 99 12.58 2.42 -3.57
CA SER A 99 11.42 3.29 -3.90
C SER A 99 10.48 3.44 -2.72
N VAL A 100 10.19 2.35 -1.98
CA VAL A 100 9.36 2.43 -0.76
C VAL A 100 10.01 3.34 0.29
N GLU A 101 11.34 3.34 0.40
CA GLU A 101 12.04 4.22 1.34
C GLU A 101 11.93 5.70 0.96
N ARG A 102 11.95 6.03 -0.34
CA ARG A 102 11.64 7.39 -0.82
C ARG A 102 10.22 7.79 -0.47
N SER A 103 9.26 6.89 -0.69
CA SER A 103 7.85 7.15 -0.34
C SER A 103 7.68 7.33 1.17
N ARG A 104 8.36 6.53 1.98
CA ARG A 104 8.34 6.61 3.45
C ARG A 104 8.86 7.95 3.99
N THR A 105 9.86 8.52 3.33
CA THR A 105 10.45 9.82 3.71
C THR A 105 9.70 11.01 3.12
N GLY A 106 8.75 10.77 2.22
CA GLY A 106 7.95 11.81 1.59
C GLY A 106 8.52 12.32 0.26
N ALA A 107 9.64 11.76 -0.20
CA ALA A 107 10.38 12.25 -1.36
C ALA A 107 9.63 12.06 -2.69
N ASP A 108 8.71 11.09 -2.76
CA ASP A 108 7.91 10.86 -3.97
C ASP A 108 6.62 11.71 -4.02
N TYR A 109 6.34 12.54 -2.99
CA TYR A 109 5.17 13.42 -2.97
C TYR A 109 5.54 14.87 -3.31
N PRO A 110 4.68 15.63 -4.01
CA PRO A 110 4.94 17.04 -4.34
C PRO A 110 5.22 17.93 -3.12
N SER A 111 4.68 17.58 -1.96
CA SER A 111 4.92 18.27 -0.69
C SER A 111 6.30 17.99 -0.09
N GLY A 112 7.05 17.00 -0.61
CA GLY A 112 8.32 16.53 -0.09
C GLY A 112 8.25 15.91 1.30
N LYS A 113 7.03 15.66 1.80
CA LYS A 113 6.75 15.10 3.12
C LYS A 113 5.60 14.13 2.98
N VAL A 114 5.66 13.02 3.71
CA VAL A 114 4.46 12.24 3.93
C VAL A 114 3.54 13.13 4.75
N ASP A 115 2.36 13.45 4.20
CA ASP A 115 1.35 14.12 5.01
C ASP A 115 1.25 13.33 6.32
N PRO A 116 1.29 14.00 7.48
CA PRO A 116 1.18 13.30 8.74
C PRO A 116 -0.23 12.74 8.76
N PHE A 117 -0.44 11.55 8.20
CA PHE A 117 -1.66 10.78 8.34
C PHE A 117 -1.82 10.71 9.85
N PRO A 118 -2.74 11.48 10.46
CA PRO A 118 -3.21 11.04 11.74
C PRO A 118 -3.77 9.66 11.38
N ARG A 119 -3.39 8.61 12.11
CA ARG A 119 -4.09 7.32 11.97
C ARG A 119 -5.58 7.64 11.80
N PRO A 120 -6.36 7.02 10.90
CA PRO A 120 -7.77 7.37 10.73
C PRO A 120 -8.55 7.41 12.06
N GLN A 121 -8.07 6.65 13.06
CA GLN A 121 -8.49 6.64 14.46
C GLN A 121 -8.17 7.91 15.29
N GLN A 122 -7.39 8.85 14.76
CA GLN A 122 -6.93 10.11 15.36
C GLN A 122 -7.25 11.35 14.51
N THR A 123 -7.68 11.16 13.25
CA THR A 123 -8.21 12.29 12.48
C THR A 123 -9.58 12.59 13.07
N ASN A 124 -9.78 13.80 13.60
CA ASN A 124 -11.12 14.24 13.96
C ASN A 124 -11.77 14.76 12.68
N TRP A 125 -12.63 13.96 12.05
CA TRP A 125 -13.20 14.30 10.74
C TRP A 125 -14.04 15.58 10.82
N LEU A 126 -14.63 15.86 11.99
CA LEU A 126 -15.39 17.08 12.27
C LEU A 126 -14.51 18.34 12.35
N ALA A 127 -13.21 18.20 12.57
CA ALA A 127 -12.29 19.34 12.54
C ALA A 127 -11.86 19.72 11.10
N LEU A 128 -12.16 18.87 10.10
CA LEU A 128 -11.76 19.09 8.72
C LEU A 128 -12.75 20.01 7.98
N PRO A 129 -12.29 21.03 7.23
CA PRO A 129 -13.16 21.95 6.49
C PRO A 129 -14.15 21.24 5.53
N GLU A 130 -13.72 20.13 4.94
CA GLU A 130 -14.49 19.33 3.99
C GLU A 130 -15.74 18.71 4.62
N TYR A 131 -15.71 18.46 5.93
CA TYR A 131 -16.85 17.94 6.70
C TYR A 131 -17.64 19.06 7.37
N GLN A 132 -16.96 20.15 7.79
CA GLN A 132 -17.62 21.31 8.40
C GLN A 132 -18.66 21.96 7.48
N LYS A 133 -18.44 21.93 6.16
CA LYS A 133 -19.43 22.43 5.19
C LYS A 133 -20.80 21.77 5.27
N PHE A 134 -20.90 20.58 5.85
CA PHE A 134 -22.15 19.83 6.03
C PHE A 134 -22.77 19.99 7.42
N PHE A 135 -22.15 20.76 8.33
CA PHE A 135 -22.62 20.87 9.71
C PHE A 135 -24.04 21.43 9.81
N ASP A 136 -24.38 22.40 8.95
CA ASP A 136 -25.73 22.96 8.95
C ASP A 136 -26.82 21.96 8.60
N GLU A 137 -26.50 20.97 7.76
CA GLU A 137 -27.43 19.90 7.41
C GLU A 137 -27.45 18.79 8.47
N TRP A 138 -26.31 18.51 9.10
CA TRP A 138 -26.15 17.36 10.00
C TRP A 138 -26.41 17.69 11.47
N LYS A 139 -26.41 18.97 11.87
CA LYS A 139 -26.60 19.38 13.28
C LYS A 139 -27.93 18.91 13.87
N ASP A 140 -28.96 18.74 13.05
CA ASP A 140 -30.28 18.29 13.48
C ASP A 140 -30.46 16.77 13.40
N ARG A 141 -29.49 16.05 12.81
CA ARG A 141 -29.55 14.59 12.70
C ARG A 141 -29.06 13.93 13.99
N PRO A 142 -29.82 13.00 14.60
CA PRO A 142 -29.46 12.41 15.91
C PRO A 142 -28.11 11.68 15.95
N ASP A 143 -27.69 11.09 14.83
CA ASP A 143 -26.43 10.38 14.64
C ASP A 143 -25.20 11.29 14.62
N PHE A 144 -25.35 12.56 14.22
CA PHE A 144 -24.24 13.52 14.13
C PHE A 144 -24.27 14.62 15.19
N LYS A 145 -25.46 15.00 15.67
CA LYS A 145 -25.68 16.07 16.64
C LYS A 145 -24.74 16.03 17.86
N PRO A 146 -24.59 14.92 18.62
CA PRO A 146 -23.74 14.93 19.81
C PRO A 146 -22.25 15.16 19.48
N TYR A 147 -21.81 14.78 18.28
CA TYR A 147 -20.43 14.95 17.86
C TYR A 147 -20.16 16.37 17.34
N ILE A 148 -21.09 16.94 16.56
CA ILE A 148 -21.01 18.32 16.05
C ILE A 148 -21.06 19.33 17.21
N ASP A 149 -22.00 19.16 18.15
CA ASP A 149 -22.12 20.04 19.32
C ASP A 149 -20.82 20.04 20.16
N ARG A 150 -20.18 18.86 20.31
CA ARG A 150 -18.90 18.73 21.02
C ARG A 150 -17.77 19.44 20.29
N GLU A 151 -17.73 19.36 18.97
CA GLU A 151 -16.72 20.02 18.14
C GLU A 151 -16.87 21.55 18.20
N LEU A 152 -18.08 22.08 17.97
CA LEU A 152 -18.36 23.51 18.06
C LEU A 152 -18.01 24.08 19.45
N LYS A 153 -18.28 23.32 20.52
CA LYS A 153 -17.90 23.69 21.89
C LYS A 153 -16.39 23.67 22.12
N SER A 154 -15.66 22.75 21.48
CA SER A 154 -14.19 22.68 21.55
C SER A 154 -13.54 23.85 20.81
N GLN A 155 -14.10 24.26 19.68
CA GLN A 155 -13.60 25.36 18.86
C GLN A 155 -13.82 26.72 19.55
N GLY A 156 -14.94 26.93 20.23
CA GLY A 156 -15.22 28.16 20.99
C GLY A 156 -14.47 28.31 22.33
N LYS A 157 -13.63 27.35 22.71
CA LYS A 157 -12.79 27.39 23.94
C LYS A 157 -11.34 27.82 23.71
N LYS A 158 -10.93 27.98 22.45
CA LYS A 158 -9.64 28.56 22.07
C LYS A 158 -9.79 30.06 21.85
#